data_AF-A0A2T3JFC3-F1
#
_entry.id   AF-A0A2T3JFC3-F1
#
_cell.length_a   1.000
_cell.length_b   1.000
_cell.length_c   1.000
_cell.angle_alpha   90.00
_cell.angle_beta   90.00
_cell.angle_gamma   90.00
#
_symmetry.space_group_name_H-M   'P 1'
#
loop_
_entity.id
_entity.type
_entity.pdbx_description
1 polymer ?
#
loop_
_entity_poly.entity_id
_entity_poly.type
_entity_poly.pdbx_seq_one_letter_code
_entity_poly.pdbx_strand_id
1 'polypeptide(L)'
;MIDFSYDVEMVEDDKPYSMGQVNTNDVPAEALTTYTQLISQLLQQPEQGKRYAGFGFEGAEKLAFSALQITEHDQIGAGMVYNPDDNGDNFVLIGRVFFSIKDNKVSFNMEPNADDVLVQGDSDLRGYIQSFVICFMAAWVALNQEHLPN
;
A
#
# COMPACT_ATOMS: atom_id res chain seq x y z
N MET A 1 -17.82 14.16 -6.96
CA MET A 1 -16.98 13.08 -6.41
C MET A 1 -16.07 12.68 -7.55
N ILE A 2 -14.75 12.86 -7.40
CA ILE A 2 -13.81 12.56 -8.48
C ILE A 2 -13.76 11.05 -8.61
N ASP A 3 -13.96 10.55 -9.83
CA ASP A 3 -13.86 9.13 -10.13
C ASP A 3 -12.39 8.79 -10.33
N PHE A 4 -11.81 8.10 -9.35
CA PHE A 4 -10.41 7.77 -9.29
C PHE A 4 -10.24 6.30 -9.65
N SER A 5 -10.25 6.05 -10.95
CA SER A 5 -9.93 4.75 -11.53
C SER A 5 -8.46 4.70 -11.88
N TYR A 6 -7.70 3.83 -11.21
CA TYR A 6 -6.27 3.68 -11.36
C TYR A 6 -5.93 2.31 -11.92
N ASP A 7 -5.08 2.28 -12.95
CA ASP A 7 -4.47 1.04 -13.41
C ASP A 7 -3.43 0.61 -12.39
N VAL A 8 -3.56 -0.63 -11.89
CA VAL A 8 -2.64 -1.21 -10.93
C VAL A 8 -1.76 -2.22 -11.63
N GLU A 9 -0.47 -2.07 -11.39
CA GLU A 9 0.53 -2.99 -11.89
C GLU A 9 1.48 -3.41 -10.78
N MET A 10 1.85 -4.68 -10.81
CA MET A 10 2.87 -5.25 -9.96
C MET A 10 4.15 -5.33 -10.79
N VAL A 11 5.26 -4.81 -10.28
CA VAL A 11 6.56 -4.90 -10.93
C VAL A 11 7.40 -5.91 -10.16
N GLU A 12 7.72 -7.02 -10.81
CA GLU A 12 8.51 -8.14 -10.27
C GLU A 12 9.66 -8.40 -11.26
N ASP A 13 10.91 -8.43 -10.77
CA ASP A 13 12.12 -8.56 -11.61
C ASP A 13 12.15 -7.61 -12.82
N ASP A 14 11.84 -6.33 -12.59
CA ASP A 14 11.73 -5.27 -13.61
C ASP A 14 10.67 -5.53 -14.70
N LYS A 15 9.78 -6.50 -14.50
CA LYS A 15 8.67 -6.81 -15.43
C LYS A 15 7.34 -6.36 -14.85
N PRO A 16 6.58 -5.51 -15.56
CA PRO A 16 5.24 -5.12 -15.13
C PRO A 16 4.21 -6.21 -15.44
N TYR A 17 3.38 -6.52 -14.47
CA TYR A 17 2.20 -7.38 -14.56
C TYR A 17 0.96 -6.57 -14.21
N SER A 18 -0.05 -6.59 -15.07
CA SER A 18 -1.30 -5.92 -14.76
C SER A 18 -2.03 -6.67 -13.65
N MET A 19 -2.45 -5.93 -12.63
CA MET A 19 -3.33 -6.39 -11.54
C MET A 19 -4.78 -5.93 -11.78
N GLY A 20 -5.07 -5.38 -12.96
CA GLY A 20 -6.36 -4.80 -13.31
C GLY A 20 -6.48 -3.32 -12.95
N GLN A 21 -7.71 -2.85 -12.88
CA GLN A 21 -8.05 -1.47 -12.55
C GLN A 21 -8.81 -1.42 -11.24
N VAL A 22 -8.59 -0.34 -10.49
CA VAL A 22 -9.21 -0.14 -9.19
C VAL A 22 -9.91 1.20 -9.18
N ASN A 23 -11.16 1.22 -8.73
CA ASN A 23 -11.88 2.45 -8.41
C ASN A 23 -11.84 2.69 -6.89
N THR A 24 -11.38 3.86 -6.46
CA THR A 24 -11.37 4.18 -5.01
C THR A 24 -12.78 4.28 -4.42
N ASN A 25 -13.81 4.47 -5.24
CA ASN A 25 -15.21 4.50 -4.81
C ASN A 25 -15.77 3.10 -4.49
N ASP A 26 -15.11 2.04 -4.96
CA ASP A 26 -15.53 0.65 -4.69
C ASP A 26 -15.03 0.14 -3.33
N VAL A 27 -14.22 0.94 -2.61
CA VAL A 27 -13.69 0.56 -1.30
C VAL A 27 -14.77 0.67 -0.23
N PRO A 28 -15.02 -0.38 0.57
CA PRO A 28 -15.97 -0.32 1.67
C PRO A 28 -15.64 0.82 2.64
N ALA A 29 -16.66 1.55 3.09
CA ALA A 29 -16.48 2.74 3.94
C ALA A 29 -15.73 2.45 5.26
N GLU A 30 -15.90 1.26 5.83
CA GLU A 30 -15.20 0.82 7.04
C GLU A 30 -13.69 0.65 6.79
N ALA A 31 -13.32 0.02 5.67
CA ALA A 31 -11.92 -0.14 5.27
C ALA A 31 -11.29 1.23 4.97
N LEU A 32 -12.01 2.10 4.25
CA LEU A 32 -11.58 3.47 3.98
C LEU A 32 -11.31 4.25 5.28
N THR A 33 -12.24 4.19 6.23
CA THR A 33 -12.11 4.87 7.54
C THR A 33 -10.89 4.35 8.29
N THR A 34 -10.72 3.03 8.35
CA THR A 34 -9.62 2.37 9.07
C THR A 34 -8.27 2.78 8.48
N TYR A 35 -8.10 2.65 7.16
CA TYR A 35 -6.86 3.02 6.49
C TYR A 35 -6.55 4.52 6.59
N THR A 36 -7.58 5.37 6.50
CA THR A 36 -7.41 6.83 6.66
C THR A 36 -6.87 7.17 8.05
N GLN A 37 -7.39 6.53 9.11
CA GLN A 37 -6.92 6.72 10.47
C GLN A 37 -5.48 6.22 10.65
N LEU A 38 -5.17 5.03 10.15
CA LEU A 38 -3.82 4.45 10.22
C LEU A 38 -2.79 5.35 9.50
N ILE A 39 -3.08 5.76 8.27
CA ILE A 39 -2.19 6.64 7.49
C ILE A 39 -2.01 7.98 8.21
N SER A 40 -3.09 8.59 8.71
CA SER A 40 -3.01 9.84 9.46
C SER A 40 -2.08 9.73 10.67
N GLN A 41 -2.19 8.64 11.44
CA GLN A 41 -1.33 8.40 12.60
C GLN A 41 0.13 8.20 12.20
N LEU A 42 0.39 7.46 11.11
CA LEU A 42 1.73 7.26 10.58
C LEU A 42 2.37 8.58 10.13
N LEU A 43 1.60 9.47 9.49
CA LEU A 43 2.07 10.76 8.98
C LEU A 43 2.24 11.84 10.06
N GLN A 44 1.51 11.79 11.17
CA GLN A 44 1.55 12.82 12.24
C GLN A 44 2.78 12.74 13.15
N GLN A 45 3.52 11.64 13.13
CA GLN A 45 4.55 11.42 14.14
C GLN A 45 5.93 11.97 13.71
N PRO A 46 6.62 12.78 14.54
CA PRO A 46 7.78 13.58 14.14
C PRO A 46 9.12 12.83 13.98
N GLU A 47 9.28 11.62 14.53
CA GLU A 47 10.57 10.89 14.43
C GLU A 47 10.67 9.97 13.19
N GLN A 48 11.82 9.94 12.51
CA GLN A 48 12.13 9.08 11.36
C GLN A 48 12.39 7.60 11.72
N GLY A 49 11.72 7.05 12.72
CA GLY A 49 11.80 5.62 13.04
C GLY A 49 11.13 4.74 11.98
N LYS A 50 11.53 3.47 11.87
CA LYS A 50 10.82 2.45 11.06
C LYS A 50 9.40 2.26 11.62
N ARG A 51 8.41 2.98 11.08
CA ARG A 51 7.01 2.90 11.52
C ARG A 51 6.18 2.11 10.54
N TYR A 52 5.44 1.14 11.08
CA TYR A 52 4.54 0.30 10.32
C TYR A 52 3.21 0.16 11.05
N ALA A 53 2.12 0.11 10.31
CA ALA A 53 0.80 -0.30 10.78
C ALA A 53 0.50 -1.69 10.23
N GLY A 54 0.08 -2.61 11.10
CA GLY A 54 -0.38 -3.93 10.68
C GLY A 54 -1.62 -3.81 9.77
N PHE A 55 -1.79 -4.78 8.87
CA PHE A 55 -2.91 -4.83 7.94
C PHE A 55 -4.26 -5.10 8.59
N GLY A 56 -4.28 -5.84 9.71
CA GLY A 56 -5.49 -6.12 10.48
C GLY A 56 -6.49 -7.06 9.81
N PHE A 57 -6.14 -7.71 8.69
CA PHE A 57 -6.98 -8.75 8.07
C PHE A 57 -6.62 -10.14 8.58
N GLU A 58 -7.63 -10.98 8.76
CA GLU A 58 -7.47 -12.41 9.02
C GLU A 58 -6.73 -13.07 7.84
N GLY A 59 -5.65 -13.79 8.15
CA GLY A 59 -4.74 -14.40 7.17
C GLY A 59 -3.60 -13.51 6.65
N ALA A 60 -3.52 -12.24 7.08
CA ALA A 60 -2.47 -11.29 6.71
C ALA A 60 -1.81 -10.63 7.93
N GLU A 61 -1.82 -11.30 9.08
CA GLU A 61 -1.38 -10.77 10.38
C GLU A 61 0.08 -10.32 10.37
N LYS A 62 0.90 -10.97 9.53
CA LYS A 62 2.33 -10.67 9.38
C LYS A 62 2.62 -9.52 8.40
N LEU A 63 1.60 -9.00 7.71
CA LEU A 63 1.75 -7.89 6.79
C LEU A 63 1.55 -6.56 7.52
N ALA A 64 2.45 -5.64 7.27
CA ALA A 64 2.36 -4.27 7.76
C ALA A 64 2.78 -3.29 6.67
N PHE A 65 2.44 -2.01 6.83
CA PHE A 65 2.82 -0.97 5.89
C PHE A 65 3.28 0.31 6.60
N SER A 66 4.23 0.99 6.00
CA SER A 66 4.59 2.36 6.36
C SER A 66 3.87 3.34 5.44
N ALA A 67 3.71 4.58 5.91
CA ALA A 67 3.29 5.69 5.08
C ALA A 67 4.41 6.74 5.09
N LEU A 68 4.75 7.28 3.92
CA LEU A 68 5.68 8.39 3.80
C LEU A 68 4.91 9.64 3.39
N GLN A 69 5.35 10.78 3.91
CA GLN A 69 4.82 12.07 3.48
C GLN A 69 5.32 12.35 2.06
N ILE A 70 4.40 12.33 1.10
CA ILE A 70 4.72 12.66 -0.28
C ILE A 70 4.88 14.18 -0.36
N THR A 71 6.09 14.62 -0.65
CA THR A 71 6.45 16.04 -0.76
C THR A 71 6.43 16.52 -2.20
N GLU A 72 6.49 15.61 -3.16
CA GLU A 72 6.44 15.87 -4.60
C GLU A 72 5.41 14.95 -5.24
N HIS A 73 4.55 15.51 -6.09
CA HIS A 73 3.69 14.71 -6.95
C HIS A 73 4.59 13.75 -7.74
N ASP A 74 4.28 12.45 -7.66
CA ASP A 74 4.78 11.34 -8.50
C ASP A 74 5.69 10.30 -7.83
N GLN A 75 6.12 10.41 -6.56
CA GLN A 75 7.06 9.41 -6.01
C GLN A 75 6.81 9.02 -4.54
N ILE A 76 6.30 7.79 -4.40
CA ILE A 76 6.25 6.91 -3.21
C ILE A 76 5.33 7.35 -2.06
N GLY A 77 4.27 6.57 -1.81
CA GLY A 77 3.38 6.78 -0.66
C GLY A 77 3.53 5.78 0.48
N ALA A 78 4.00 4.56 0.22
CA ALA A 78 4.09 3.51 1.23
C ALA A 78 5.08 2.41 0.89
N GLY A 79 5.60 1.74 1.93
CA GLY A 79 6.30 0.46 1.83
C GLY A 79 5.53 -0.64 2.55
N MET A 80 5.37 -1.79 1.91
CA MET A 80 4.78 -2.98 2.52
C MET A 80 5.89 -3.89 3.05
N VAL A 81 5.75 -4.31 4.30
CA VAL A 81 6.73 -5.16 4.98
C VAL A 81 6.08 -6.43 5.53
N TYR A 82 6.90 -7.45 5.70
CA TYR A 82 6.57 -8.73 6.31
C TYR A 82 7.29 -8.89 7.65
N ASN A 83 6.58 -9.35 8.66
CA ASN A 83 7.13 -9.69 9.98
C ASN A 83 7.20 -11.23 10.15
N PRO A 84 8.30 -11.89 9.74
CA PRO A 84 8.43 -13.35 9.83
C PRO A 84 8.26 -13.90 11.24
N ASP A 85 8.80 -13.17 12.22
CA ASP A 85 9.02 -13.64 13.59
C ASP A 85 7.93 -13.21 14.57
N ASP A 86 6.93 -12.46 14.09
CA ASP A 86 5.82 -11.91 14.88
C ASP A 86 6.26 -11.08 16.11
N ASN A 87 7.49 -10.56 16.07
CA ASN A 87 8.10 -9.84 17.20
C ASN A 87 8.03 -8.32 17.07
N GLY A 88 7.70 -7.81 15.89
CA GLY A 88 7.56 -6.38 15.62
C GLY A 88 8.90 -5.65 15.47
N ASP A 89 10.01 -6.37 15.41
CA ASP A 89 11.37 -5.82 15.29
C ASP A 89 12.03 -6.22 13.96
N ASN A 90 11.72 -7.43 13.47
CA ASN A 90 12.25 -7.96 12.22
C ASN A 90 11.24 -7.76 11.10
N PHE A 91 11.33 -6.63 10.39
CA PHE A 91 10.53 -6.37 9.19
C PHE A 91 11.38 -6.56 7.93
N VAL A 92 10.91 -7.41 7.03
CA VAL A 92 11.44 -7.61 5.68
C VAL A 92 10.62 -6.76 4.72
N LEU A 93 11.27 -5.90 3.93
CA LEU A 93 10.56 -5.14 2.90
C LEU A 93 10.13 -6.05 1.77
N ILE A 94 8.83 -6.03 1.45
CA ILE A 94 8.23 -6.82 0.37
C ILE A 94 8.17 -5.99 -0.90
N GLY A 95 7.83 -4.71 -0.78
CA GLY A 95 7.71 -3.82 -1.92
C GLY A 95 7.27 -2.43 -1.54
N ARG A 96 7.22 -1.54 -2.54
CA ARG A 96 6.83 -0.14 -2.37
C ARG A 96 5.71 0.21 -3.34
N VAL A 97 4.76 1.02 -2.86
CA VAL A 97 3.68 1.59 -3.67
C VAL A 97 4.16 2.92 -4.23
N PHE A 98 4.20 3.01 -5.55
CA PHE A 98 4.40 4.22 -6.32
C PHE A 98 3.08 4.60 -6.96
N PHE A 99 2.72 5.87 -6.89
CA PHE A 99 1.52 6.37 -7.56
C PHE A 99 1.90 7.62 -8.36
N SER A 100 1.41 7.66 -9.60
CA SER A 100 1.42 8.83 -10.46
C SER A 100 -0.01 9.32 -10.59
N ILE A 101 -0.31 10.46 -9.99
CA ILE A 101 -1.63 11.11 -10.11
C ILE A 101 -1.84 11.55 -11.56
N LYS A 102 -0.79 12.08 -12.19
CA LYS A 102 -0.84 12.58 -13.56
C LYS A 102 -1.15 11.48 -14.57
N ASP A 103 -0.53 10.31 -14.39
CA ASP A 103 -0.66 9.19 -15.33
C ASP A 103 -1.77 8.21 -14.92
N ASN A 104 -2.52 8.51 -13.85
CA ASN A 104 -3.54 7.63 -13.27
C ASN A 104 -3.07 6.18 -13.10
N LYS A 105 -1.83 6.02 -12.63
CA LYS A 105 -1.14 4.74 -12.54
C LYS A 105 -0.62 4.50 -11.14
N VAL A 106 -0.77 3.26 -10.68
CA VAL A 106 -0.21 2.80 -9.42
C VAL A 106 0.63 1.55 -9.68
N SER A 107 1.86 1.55 -9.21
CA SER A 107 2.72 0.38 -9.26
C SER A 107 3.12 -0.09 -7.87
N PHE A 108 3.03 -1.39 -7.64
CA PHE A 108 3.65 -2.06 -6.50
C PHE A 108 4.95 -2.68 -6.99
N ASN A 109 6.08 -2.08 -6.64
CA ASN A 109 7.39 -2.60 -7.03
C ASN A 109 7.87 -3.53 -5.94
N MET A 110 7.96 -4.82 -6.28
CA MET A 110 8.42 -5.87 -5.37
C MET A 110 9.94 -5.79 -5.19
N GLU A 111 10.38 -6.09 -3.98
CA GLU A 111 11.79 -6.30 -3.69
C GLU A 111 12.26 -7.64 -4.27
N PRO A 112 13.54 -7.74 -4.67
CA PRO A 112 14.13 -9.01 -5.06
C PRO A 112 13.97 -10.05 -3.93
N ASN A 113 13.49 -11.25 -4.27
CA ASN A 113 13.18 -12.36 -3.35
C ASN A 113 11.94 -12.16 -2.46
N ALA A 114 11.08 -11.17 -2.74
CA ALA A 114 9.82 -11.02 -2.03
C ALA A 114 8.87 -12.23 -2.24
N ASP A 115 8.98 -12.94 -3.37
CA ASP A 115 8.16 -14.13 -3.67
C ASP A 115 8.32 -15.26 -2.66
N ASP A 116 9.53 -15.50 -2.18
CA ASP A 116 9.83 -16.52 -1.16
C ASP A 116 9.14 -16.22 0.18
N VAL A 117 8.81 -14.94 0.40
CA VAL A 117 8.20 -14.44 1.63
C VAL A 117 6.67 -14.38 1.51
N LEU A 118 6.17 -14.13 0.30
CA LEU A 118 4.74 -14.02 0.00
C LEU A 118 4.04 -15.36 -0.20
N VAL A 119 4.78 -16.43 -0.51
CA VAL A 119 4.26 -17.80 -0.61
C VAL A 119 4.67 -18.58 0.64
N GLN A 120 3.76 -18.68 1.62
CA GLN A 120 4.02 -19.41 2.87
C GLN A 120 3.11 -20.63 2.99
N GLY A 121 3.66 -21.83 2.70
CA GLY A 121 2.88 -23.07 2.72
C GLY A 121 1.78 -23.04 1.67
N ASP A 122 0.53 -23.15 2.10
CA ASP A 122 -0.65 -23.09 1.21
C ASP A 122 -1.21 -21.66 1.03
N SER A 123 -0.66 -20.66 1.73
CA SER A 123 -1.14 -19.27 1.70
C SER A 123 -0.36 -18.43 0.69
N ASP A 124 -1.06 -17.93 -0.32
CA ASP A 124 -0.53 -16.95 -1.29
C ASP A 124 -0.95 -15.53 -0.88
N LEU A 125 0.00 -14.76 -0.33
CA LEU A 125 -0.25 -13.43 0.18
C LEU A 125 -0.37 -12.36 -0.92
N ARG A 126 -0.13 -12.70 -2.19
CA ARG A 126 -0.19 -11.73 -3.31
C ARG A 126 -1.59 -11.14 -3.50
N GLY A 127 -2.64 -11.89 -3.18
CA GLY A 127 -4.01 -11.36 -3.19
C GLY A 127 -4.24 -10.21 -2.21
N TYR A 128 -3.48 -10.16 -1.11
CA TYR A 128 -3.55 -9.07 -0.14
C TYR A 128 -2.78 -7.82 -0.61
N ILE A 129 -1.81 -7.96 -1.50
CA ILE A 129 -1.09 -6.81 -2.10
C ILE A 129 -2.05 -5.96 -2.92
N GLN A 130 -2.93 -6.59 -3.70
CA GLN A 130 -3.94 -5.83 -4.43
C GLN A 130 -4.87 -5.11 -3.45
N SER A 131 -5.46 -5.82 -2.50
CA SER A 131 -6.35 -5.23 -1.48
C SER A 131 -5.70 -4.07 -0.71
N PHE A 132 -4.41 -4.20 -0.39
CA PHE A 132 -3.59 -3.14 0.22
C PHE A 132 -3.55 -1.89 -0.65
N VAL A 133 -3.09 -2.04 -1.88
CA VAL A 133 -2.89 -0.93 -2.82
C VAL A 133 -4.20 -0.17 -2.98
N ILE A 134 -5.32 -0.90 -3.10
CA ILE A 134 -6.67 -0.34 -3.19
C ILE A 134 -7.02 0.50 -1.95
N CYS A 135 -6.94 -0.09 -0.76
CA CYS A 135 -7.36 0.56 0.47
C CYS A 135 -6.45 1.73 0.84
N PHE A 136 -5.14 1.56 0.64
CA PHE A 136 -4.15 2.61 0.86
C PHE A 136 -4.37 3.79 -0.07
N MET A 137 -4.59 3.55 -1.36
CA MET A 137 -4.84 4.60 -2.35
C MET A 137 -6.13 5.37 -2.06
N ALA A 138 -7.22 4.66 -1.77
CA ALA A 138 -8.49 5.31 -1.45
C ALA A 138 -8.39 6.20 -0.20
N ALA A 139 -7.71 5.71 0.84
CA ALA A 139 -7.47 6.48 2.05
C ALA A 139 -6.53 7.68 1.82
N TRP A 140 -5.49 7.49 1.00
CA TRP A 140 -4.59 8.58 0.64
C TRP A 140 -5.30 9.69 -0.14
N VAL A 141 -6.11 9.32 -1.15
CA VAL A 141 -6.94 10.26 -1.91
C VAL A 141 -7.89 11.02 -0.99
N ALA A 142 -8.54 10.32 -0.06
CA ALA A 142 -9.43 10.96 0.91
C ALA A 142 -8.70 11.99 1.80
N LEU A 143 -7.45 11.70 2.20
CA LEU A 143 -6.63 12.63 3.00
C LEU A 143 -6.12 13.84 2.22
N ASN A 144 -5.98 13.73 0.89
CA ASN A 144 -5.34 14.75 0.06
C ASN A 144 -6.31 15.43 -0.90
N GLN A 145 -7.62 15.19 -0.78
CA GLN A 145 -8.64 15.63 -1.74
C GLN A 145 -8.57 17.13 -2.10
N GLU A 146 -8.21 18.00 -1.15
CA GLU A 146 -8.07 19.44 -1.35
C GLU A 146 -6.85 19.84 -2.21
N HIS A 147 -5.90 18.93 -2.40
CA HIS A 147 -4.64 19.12 -3.12
C HIS A 147 -4.61 18.38 -4.46
N LEU A 148 -5.66 17.62 -4.79
CA LEU A 148 -5.76 16.90 -6.05
C LEU A 148 -6.21 17.83 -7.18
N PRO A 149 -5.71 17.64 -8.41
CA PRO A 149 -6.20 18.37 -9.57
C PRO A 149 -7.71 18.08 -9.78
N ASN A 150 -8.47 19.14 -10.07
CA ASN A 150 -9.90 19.07 -10.39
C ASN A 150 -10.17 18.48 -11.78
#